data_AF-A0A2M8N4T5-F1
#
_entry.id   AF-A0A2M8N4T5-F1
#
_cell.length_a   1.000
_cell.length_b   1.000
_cell.length_c   1.000
_cell.angle_alpha   90.00
_cell.angle_beta   90.00
_cell.angle_gamma   90.00
#
_symmetry.space_group_name_H-M   'P 1'
#
loop_
_entity.id
_entity.type
_entity.pdbx_description
1 polymer ?
#
loop_
_entity_poly.entity_id
_entity_poly.type
_entity_poly.pdbx_seq_one_letter_code
_entity_poly.pdbx_strand_id
1 'polypeptide(L)'
;LYLPWTSPLLQIRFELFSDGLAVFYPDGEPFAEPEAILLERDAVRLAQQQAQTERDQALLREEQAQAKLNQALAKLQELGIDPDTF
;
A
#
# COMPACT_ATOMS: atom_id res chain seq x y z
N LEU A 1 -29.65 28.87 13.66
CA LEU A 1 -28.26 28.46 13.95
C LEU A 1 -27.35 29.60 13.53
N TYR A 2 -26.45 30.03 14.40
CA TYR A 2 -25.44 31.04 14.06
C TYR A 2 -24.13 30.32 13.80
N LEU A 3 -23.44 30.70 12.72
CA LEU A 3 -22.10 30.23 12.42
C LEU A 3 -21.09 31.32 12.84
N PRO A 4 -19.92 30.95 13.38
CA PRO A 4 -19.44 29.58 13.55
C PRO A 4 -20.16 28.81 14.68
N TRP A 5 -20.37 27.51 14.49
CA TRP A 5 -20.98 26.62 15.49
C TRP A 5 -20.07 25.43 15.77
N THR A 6 -19.86 25.11 17.05
CA THR A 6 -19.08 23.94 17.48
C THR A 6 -20.00 22.89 18.08
N SER A 7 -19.89 21.64 17.60
CA SER A 7 -20.63 20.51 18.15
C SER A 7 -20.18 20.22 19.60
N PRO A 8 -21.08 20.24 20.61
CA PRO A 8 -20.68 20.01 22.00
C PRO A 8 -20.10 18.62 22.28
N LEU A 9 -20.55 17.60 21.54
CA LEU A 9 -20.10 16.21 21.74
C LEU A 9 -18.84 15.88 20.94
N LEU A 10 -18.77 16.36 19.70
CA LEU A 10 -17.69 16.01 18.76
C LEU A 10 -16.57 17.05 18.74
N GLN A 11 -16.82 18.25 19.27
CA GLN A 11 -15.90 19.40 19.26
C GLN A 11 -15.46 19.85 17.85
N ILE A 12 -16.14 19.39 16.80
CA ILE A 12 -15.94 19.87 15.42
C ILE A 12 -16.60 21.24 15.23
N ARG A 13 -15.97 22.12 14.44
CA ARG A 13 -16.43 23.49 14.17
C ARG A 13 -16.92 23.62 12.74
N PHE A 14 -18.08 24.23 12.57
CA PHE A 14 -18.69 24.57 11.29
C PHE A 14 -18.55 26.07 11.05
N GLU A 15 -18.06 26.47 9.88
CA GLU A 15 -17.86 27.87 9.51
C GLU A 15 -18.37 28.11 8.07
N LEU A 16 -19.15 29.16 7.87
CA LEU A 16 -19.65 29.53 6.54
C LEU A 16 -18.75 30.61 5.95
N PHE A 17 -18.12 30.27 4.84
CA PHE A 17 -17.34 31.17 4.01
C PHE A 17 -18.11 31.55 2.75
N SER A 18 -17.55 32.45 1.94
CA SER A 18 -18.15 32.89 0.68
C SER A 18 -18.26 31.78 -0.37
N ASP A 19 -17.40 30.77 -0.29
CA ASP A 19 -17.28 29.63 -1.18
C ASP A 19 -18.03 28.38 -0.67
N GLY A 20 -18.45 28.36 0.60
CA GLY A 20 -19.24 27.25 1.13
C GLY A 20 -19.12 27.05 2.64
N LEU A 21 -19.54 25.87 3.09
CA LEU A 21 -19.46 25.44 4.49
C LEU A 21 -18.18 24.63 4.70
N ALA A 22 -17.28 25.12 5.54
CA ALA A 22 -16.12 24.36 5.99
C ALA A 22 -16.41 23.69 7.34
N VAL A 23 -15.81 22.51 7.52
CA VAL A 23 -15.82 21.77 8.78
C VAL A 23 -14.40 21.62 9.25
N PHE A 24 -14.15 21.89 10.53
CA PHE A 24 -12.85 21.76 11.16
C PHE A 24 -12.89 20.73 12.29
N TYR A 25 -11.83 19.93 12.39
CA TYR A 25 -11.57 19.03 13.50
C TYR A 25 -11.32 19.80 14.82
N PRO A 26 -11.34 19.12 15.97
CA PRO A 26 -11.08 19.75 17.27
C PRO A 26 -9.68 20.38 17.40
N ASP A 27 -8.69 19.86 16.65
CA ASP A 27 -7.34 20.42 16.53
C ASP A 27 -7.26 21.67 15.63
N GLY A 28 -8.35 21.98 14.92
CA GLY A 28 -8.45 23.12 14.03
C GLY A 28 -8.09 22.82 12.58
N GLU A 29 -7.72 21.59 12.22
CA GLU A 29 -7.49 21.20 10.83
C GLU A 29 -8.82 21.13 10.06
N PRO A 30 -8.88 21.60 8.80
CA PRO A 30 -10.07 21.44 7.98
C PRO A 30 -10.27 19.96 7.61
N PHE A 31 -11.53 19.55 7.51
CA PHE A 31 -11.86 18.24 6.93
C PHE A 31 -11.38 18.22 5.49
N ALA A 32 -10.67 17.14 5.13
CA ALA A 32 -10.27 16.93 3.75
C ALA A 32 -11.51 16.79 2.85
N GLU A 33 -11.42 17.36 1.64
CA GLU A 33 -12.45 17.18 0.62
C GLU A 33 -12.65 15.68 0.37
N PRO A 34 -13.91 15.19 0.27
CA PRO A 34 -14.19 13.78 0.03
C PRO A 34 -13.41 13.20 -1.17
N GLU A 35 -13.19 14.03 -2.19
CA GLU A 35 -12.45 13.69 -3.39
C GLU A 35 -10.96 13.43 -3.12
N ALA A 36 -10.34 14.22 -2.25
CA ALA A 36 -8.94 14.05 -1.86
C ALA A 36 -8.74 12.72 -1.09
N ILE A 37 -9.67 12.38 -0.21
CA ILE A 37 -9.65 11.12 0.56
C ILE A 37 -9.79 9.91 -0.38
N LEU A 38 -10.68 9.99 -1.38
CA LEU A 38 -10.86 8.91 -2.36
C LEU A 38 -9.62 8.71 -3.22
N LEU A 39 -9.00 9.80 -3.68
CA LEU A 39 -7.78 9.74 -4.51
C LEU A 39 -6.61 9.11 -3.74
N GLU A 40 -6.41 9.51 -2.49
CA GLU A 40 -5.34 8.95 -1.64
C GLU A 40 -5.55 7.46 -1.40
N ARG A 41 -6.79 7.06 -1.07
CA ARG A 41 -7.14 5.64 -0.88
C ARG A 41 -6.86 4.81 -2.14
N ASP A 42 -7.21 5.33 -3.31
CA ASP A 42 -7.02 4.61 -4.56
C ASP A 42 -5.52 4.53 -4.95
N ALA A 43 -4.73 5.57 -4.66
CA ALA A 43 -3.27 5.54 -4.82
C ALA A 43 -2.61 4.49 -3.90
N VAL A 44 -3.01 4.45 -2.62
CA VAL A 44 -2.53 3.43 -1.67
C VAL A 44 -2.89 2.03 -2.14
N ARG A 45 -4.12 1.82 -2.60
CA ARG A 45 -4.55 0.50 -3.12
C ARG A 45 -3.73 0.09 -4.34
N LEU A 46 -3.45 1.01 -5.26
CA LEU A 46 -2.64 0.73 -6.44
C LEU A 46 -1.20 0.36 -6.05
N ALA A 47 -0.58 1.11 -5.14
CA ALA A 47 0.76 0.82 -4.65
C ALA A 47 0.85 -0.56 -3.98
N GLN A 48 -0.16 -0.93 -3.19
CA GLN A 48 -0.23 -2.26 -2.57
C GLN A 48 -0.36 -3.39 -3.60
N GLN A 49 -1.15 -3.20 -4.65
CA GLN A 49 -1.29 -4.18 -5.73
C GLN A 49 0.01 -4.37 -6.52
N GLN A 50 0.71 -3.28 -6.80
CA GLN A 50 2.02 -3.32 -7.46
C GLN A 50 3.03 -4.09 -6.60
N ALA A 51 3.13 -3.75 -5.32
CA ALA A 51 4.05 -4.41 -4.40
C ALA A 51 3.75 -5.91 -4.23
N GLN A 52 2.48 -6.33 -4.23
CA GLN A 52 2.10 -7.74 -4.23
C GLN A 52 2.54 -8.44 -5.52
N THR A 53 2.24 -7.83 -6.67
CA THR A 53 2.62 -8.39 -7.98
C THR A 53 4.13 -8.58 -8.10
N GLU A 54 4.92 -7.61 -7.65
CA GLU A 54 6.39 -7.69 -7.67
C GLU A 54 6.91 -8.82 -6.77
N ARG A 55 6.29 -9.00 -5.59
CA ARG A 55 6.62 -10.10 -4.67
C ARG A 55 6.32 -11.46 -5.28
N ASP A 56 5.15 -11.63 -5.88
CA ASP A 56 4.77 -12.89 -6.53
C ASP A 56 5.73 -13.23 -7.69
N GLN A 57 6.12 -12.23 -8.48
CA GLN A 57 7.10 -12.42 -9.54
C GLN A 57 8.51 -12.75 -9.03
N ALA A 58 8.90 -12.20 -7.88
CA ALA A 58 10.17 -12.51 -7.25
C ALA A 58 10.19 -13.96 -6.73
N LEU A 59 9.12 -14.38 -6.05
CA LEU A 59 8.96 -15.75 -5.57
C LEU A 59 9.00 -16.76 -6.71
N LEU A 60 8.25 -16.51 -7.79
CA LEU A 60 8.25 -17.39 -8.95
C LEU A 60 9.64 -17.52 -9.59
N ARG A 61 10.40 -16.43 -9.65
CA ARG A 61 11.77 -16.43 -10.19
C ARG A 61 12.72 -17.22 -9.29
N GLU A 62 12.59 -17.10 -7.98
CA GLU A 62 13.38 -17.85 -7.00
C GLU A 62 13.09 -19.35 -7.10
N GLU A 63 11.81 -19.75 -7.15
CA GLU A 63 11.41 -21.15 -7.31
C GLU A 63 11.95 -21.75 -8.61
N GLN A 64 11.87 -21.01 -9.73
CA GLN A 64 12.42 -21.46 -11.00
C GLN A 64 13.94 -21.59 -10.97
N ALA A 65 14.65 -20.67 -10.32
CA ALA A 65 16.09 -20.73 -10.15
C ALA A 65 16.47 -21.95 -9.32
N GLN A 66 15.79 -22.18 -8.20
CA GLN A 66 16.04 -23.33 -7.33
C GLN A 66 15.75 -24.65 -8.05
N ALA A 67 14.65 -24.73 -8.81
CA ALA A 67 14.34 -25.91 -9.60
C ALA A 67 15.43 -26.21 -10.64
N LYS A 68 15.94 -25.19 -11.34
CA LYS A 68 17.03 -25.35 -12.32
C LYS A 68 18.34 -25.76 -11.65
N LEU A 69 18.67 -25.19 -10.50
CA LEU A 69 19.85 -25.57 -9.71
C LEU A 69 19.76 -27.02 -9.28
N ASN A 70 18.63 -27.43 -8.69
CA ASN A 70 18.42 -28.82 -8.27
C ASN A 70 18.53 -29.79 -9.45
N GLN A 71 17.97 -29.45 -10.61
CA GLN A 71 18.10 -30.26 -11.82
C GLN A 71 19.54 -30.35 -12.34
N ALA A 72 20.29 -29.25 -12.29
CA ALA A 72 21.69 -29.24 -12.71
C ALA A 72 22.55 -30.09 -11.76
N LEU A 73 22.35 -29.95 -10.44
CA LEU A 73 23.03 -30.76 -9.43
C LEU A 73 22.74 -32.25 -9.60
N ALA A 74 21.47 -32.62 -9.82
CA ALA A 74 21.10 -34.02 -10.08
C ALA A 74 21.83 -34.59 -11.31
N LYS A 75 21.89 -33.83 -12.41
CA LYS A 75 22.61 -34.25 -13.63
C LYS A 75 24.13 -34.39 -13.40
N LEU A 76 24.74 -33.52 -12.60
CA LEU A 76 26.15 -33.63 -12.25
C LEU A 76 26.43 -34.91 -11.46
N GLN A 77 25.58 -35.21 -10.48
CA GLN A 77 25.64 -36.47 -9.72
C GLN A 77 25.46 -37.70 -10.61
N GLU A 78 24.51 -37.67 -11.57
CA GLU A 78 24.33 -38.75 -12.56
C GLU A 78 25.57 -38.97 -13.43
N LEU A 79 26.33 -37.92 -13.72
CA LEU A 79 27.59 -37.98 -14.47
C LEU A 79 28.80 -38.38 -13.61
N GLY A 80 28.59 -38.68 -12.31
CA GLY A 80 29.65 -39.06 -11.38
C GLY A 80 30.55 -37.89 -10.94
N ILE A 81 30.09 -36.65 -11.15
CA ILE A 81 30.77 -35.43 -10.70
C ILE A 81 30.13 -35.04 -9.37
N ASP A 82 30.90 -35.09 -8.29
CA ASP A 82 30.40 -34.74 -6.96
C ASP A 82 30.37 -33.20 -6.81
N PRO A 83 29.17 -32.58 -6.72
CA PRO A 83 29.03 -31.13 -6.70
C PRO A 83 29.57 -30.47 -5.42
N ASP A 84 29.86 -31.23 -4.37
CA ASP A 84 30.45 -30.74 -3.11
C ASP A 84 31.99 -30.66 -3.13
N THR A 85 32.61 -30.96 -4.27
CA THR A 85 34.09 -31.00 -4.41
C THR A 85 34.71 -29.68 -4.92
N PHE A 86 33.91 -28.62 -5.15
CA PHE A 86 34.36 -27.31 -5.65
C PHE A 86 34.18 -26.19 -4.64
#